data_AF-A0A0U3MK41-F1
#
_entry.id   AF-A0A0U3MK41-F1
#
_cell.length_a   1.000
_cell.length_b   1.000
_cell.length_c   1.000
_cell.angle_alpha   90.00
_cell.angle_beta   90.00
_cell.angle_gamma   90.00
#
_symmetry.space_group_name_H-M   'P 1'
#
loop_
_entity.id
_entity.type
_entity.pdbx_description
1 polymer ?
#
loop_
_entity_poly.entity_id
_entity_poly.type
_entity_poly.pdbx_seq_one_letter_code
_entity_poly.pdbx_strand_id
1 'polypeptide(L)'
;MVMTAALMAGCNAQKAIEAMAPQEEAAQGQQVIAQLAARDFASVQAHLDPTLQTPATAAQLVEVANHIPAGTPKHVQLIGFNTLHQKTGVQYSFAYEYEYDDQWMVAQVMFYRKAGQLLIAGVHVNPMAQSERAVHAFSLAGKGPLHLLMLGLSVLVPLFILTTLVICYRTPVPKRKALWYLFIAVGLVQFTLNWTSGAINVQLLAFLVLGAGFMQGSAYTPLLLSVALPVGAVVFLLKRRSWLAAPASAAVQDVPAQG
;
A
#
# COMPACT_ATOMS: atom_id res chain seq x y z
N MET A 1 19.13 -15.76 -17.82
CA MET A 1 19.31 -14.35 -18.23
C MET A 1 18.03 -13.58 -17.89
N VAL A 2 17.80 -13.28 -16.61
CA VAL A 2 16.65 -12.50 -16.11
C VAL A 2 17.13 -11.75 -14.87
N MET A 3 17.82 -10.63 -15.05
CA MET A 3 18.21 -9.79 -13.90
C MET A 3 18.49 -8.33 -14.29
N THR A 4 17.66 -7.75 -15.16
CA THR A 4 17.80 -6.34 -15.53
C THR A 4 16.44 -5.71 -15.85
N ALA A 5 15.60 -5.53 -14.83
CA ALA A 5 14.33 -4.79 -14.95
C ALA A 5 13.92 -4.05 -13.67
N ALA A 6 14.88 -3.65 -12.82
CA ALA A 6 14.58 -2.98 -11.54
C ALA A 6 14.85 -1.46 -11.51
N LEU A 7 15.41 -0.87 -12.57
CA LEU A 7 15.86 0.54 -12.54
C LEU A 7 14.92 1.56 -13.20
N MET A 8 13.78 1.14 -13.77
CA MET A 8 12.90 2.06 -14.55
C MET A 8 11.61 2.50 -13.83
N ALA A 9 11.36 2.07 -12.59
CA ALA A 9 10.09 2.37 -11.91
C ALA A 9 10.02 3.79 -11.30
N GLY A 10 11.16 4.43 -11.00
CA GLY A 10 11.20 5.68 -10.24
C GLY A 10 10.75 6.94 -11.01
N CYS A 11 11.23 7.13 -12.24
CA CYS A 11 10.90 8.33 -13.05
C CYS A 11 9.46 8.33 -13.57
N ASN A 12 8.80 7.17 -13.66
CA ASN A 12 7.45 7.08 -14.19
C ASN A 12 6.38 7.45 -13.13
N ALA A 13 6.65 7.17 -11.85
CA ALA A 13 5.68 7.38 -10.79
C ALA A 13 5.35 8.87 -10.56
N GLN A 14 6.36 9.75 -10.53
CA GLN A 14 6.14 11.19 -10.37
C GLN A 14 5.36 11.78 -11.55
N LYS A 15 5.77 11.41 -12.78
CA LYS A 15 5.07 11.84 -14.01
C LYS A 15 3.63 11.35 -14.05
N ALA A 16 3.36 10.14 -13.55
CA ALA A 16 2.00 9.62 -13.46
C ALA A 16 1.15 10.39 -12.45
N ILE A 17 1.71 10.73 -11.28
CA ILE A 17 1.03 11.55 -10.26
C ILE A 17 0.64 12.90 -10.86
N GLU A 18 1.59 13.58 -11.50
CA GLU A 18 1.35 14.87 -12.15
C GLU A 18 0.33 14.73 -13.29
N ALA A 19 0.47 13.75 -14.18
CA ALA A 19 -0.46 13.60 -15.30
C ALA A 19 -1.91 13.29 -14.87
N MET A 20 -2.11 12.65 -13.71
CA MET A 20 -3.43 12.25 -13.21
C MET A 20 -4.06 13.25 -12.22
N ALA A 21 -3.25 14.12 -11.60
CA ALA A 21 -3.74 15.08 -10.63
C ALA A 21 -4.55 16.21 -11.31
N PRO A 22 -5.67 16.66 -10.71
CA PRO A 22 -6.35 17.89 -11.11
C PRO A 22 -5.43 19.11 -10.94
N GLN A 23 -4.87 19.59 -12.04
CA GLN A 23 -3.78 20.56 -12.04
C GLN A 23 -4.17 21.93 -11.46
N GLU A 24 -5.41 22.38 -11.72
CA GLU A 24 -5.89 23.66 -11.22
C GLU A 24 -6.03 23.64 -9.69
N GLU A 25 -6.66 22.62 -9.13
CA GLU A 25 -6.81 22.47 -7.67
C GLU A 25 -5.46 22.19 -6.99
N ALA A 26 -4.55 21.48 -7.66
CA ALA A 26 -3.20 21.27 -7.15
C ALA A 26 -2.41 22.59 -7.05
N ALA A 27 -2.47 23.44 -8.09
CA ALA A 27 -1.84 24.76 -8.07
C ALA A 27 -2.42 25.65 -6.96
N GLN A 28 -3.75 25.61 -6.75
CA GLN A 28 -4.40 26.31 -5.64
C GLN A 28 -3.91 25.80 -4.28
N GLY A 29 -3.68 24.48 -4.12
CA GLY A 29 -3.10 23.91 -2.92
C GLY A 29 -1.73 24.50 -2.57
N GLN A 30 -0.85 24.64 -3.56
CA GLN A 30 0.47 25.28 -3.36
C GLN A 30 0.32 26.77 -2.99
N GLN A 31 -0.61 27.47 -3.63
CA GLN A 31 -0.88 28.88 -3.33
C GLN A 31 -1.36 29.08 -1.88
N VAL A 32 -2.20 28.19 -1.35
CA VAL A 32 -2.63 28.23 0.06
C VAL A 32 -1.43 28.11 1.01
N ILE A 33 -0.49 27.19 0.74
CA ILE A 33 0.72 27.05 1.56
C ILE A 33 1.61 28.29 1.44
N ALA A 34 1.76 28.86 0.24
CA ALA A 34 2.51 30.10 0.05
C ALA A 34 1.90 31.29 0.81
N GLN A 35 0.57 31.41 0.83
CA GLN A 35 -0.14 32.43 1.61
C GLN A 35 0.06 32.24 3.12
N LEU A 36 0.02 31.00 3.61
CA LEU A 36 0.32 30.70 5.02
C LEU A 36 1.77 31.02 5.38
N ALA A 37 2.73 30.70 4.51
CA ALA A 37 4.14 31.06 4.70
C ALA A 37 4.34 32.59 4.73
N ALA A 38 3.59 33.33 3.90
CA ALA A 38 3.57 34.79 3.88
C ALA A 38 2.75 35.41 5.03
N ARG A 39 2.15 34.60 5.90
CA ARG A 39 1.24 35.01 6.99
C ARG A 39 0.02 35.79 6.50
N ASP A 40 -0.40 35.58 5.26
CA ASP A 40 -1.63 36.13 4.69
C ASP A 40 -2.85 35.27 5.08
N PHE A 41 -3.18 35.32 6.37
CA PHE A 41 -4.29 34.56 6.94
C PHE A 41 -5.65 35.03 6.42
N ALA A 42 -5.76 36.29 6.00
CA ALA A 42 -7.01 36.87 5.50
C ALA A 42 -7.44 36.19 4.19
N SER A 43 -6.51 36.02 3.25
CA SER A 43 -6.78 35.33 1.98
C SER A 43 -7.16 33.86 2.20
N VAL A 44 -6.50 33.16 3.12
CA VAL A 44 -6.81 31.76 3.44
C VAL A 44 -8.18 31.64 4.10
N GLN A 45 -8.49 32.49 5.07
CA GLN A 45 -9.79 32.48 5.78
C GLN A 45 -10.96 32.76 4.85
N ALA A 46 -10.80 33.65 3.87
CA ALA A 46 -11.84 33.97 2.89
C ALA A 46 -12.28 32.75 2.06
N HIS A 47 -11.41 31.75 1.90
CA HIS A 47 -11.67 30.53 1.13
C HIS A 47 -11.92 29.30 2.01
N LEU A 48 -11.88 29.42 3.33
CA LEU A 48 -12.28 28.33 4.23
C LEU A 48 -13.76 28.01 4.07
N ASP A 49 -14.11 26.74 4.29
CA ASP A 49 -15.51 26.36 4.46
C ASP A 49 -16.16 27.26 5.53
N PRO A 50 -17.37 27.83 5.29
CA PRO A 50 -18.03 28.72 6.24
C PRO A 50 -18.17 28.15 7.66
N THR A 51 -18.26 26.82 7.79
CA THR A 51 -18.31 26.16 9.11
C THR A 51 -16.99 26.23 9.88
N LEU A 52 -15.88 26.49 9.19
CA LEU A 52 -14.53 26.60 9.73
C LEU A 52 -14.07 28.05 9.92
N GLN A 53 -14.85 29.06 9.53
CA GLN A 53 -14.52 30.48 9.71
C GLN A 53 -14.76 30.93 11.17
N THR A 54 -14.03 30.34 12.10
CA THR A 54 -14.13 30.62 13.54
C THR A 54 -12.85 31.26 14.07
N PRO A 55 -12.91 32.01 15.19
CA PRO A 55 -11.71 32.53 15.85
C PRO A 55 -10.71 31.44 16.26
N ALA A 56 -11.20 30.23 16.58
CA ALA A 56 -10.35 29.09 16.92
C ALA A 56 -9.54 28.62 15.70
N THR A 57 -10.18 28.52 14.54
CA THR A 57 -9.48 28.17 13.29
C THR A 57 -8.46 29.24 12.90
N ALA A 58 -8.79 30.52 13.09
CA ALA A 58 -7.85 31.61 12.85
C ALA A 58 -6.56 31.46 13.68
N ALA A 59 -6.68 31.09 14.96
CA ALA A 59 -5.53 30.81 15.82
C ALA A 59 -4.74 29.57 15.35
N GLN A 60 -5.42 28.52 14.90
CA GLN A 60 -4.78 27.32 14.36
C GLN A 60 -4.01 27.61 13.06
N LEU A 61 -4.49 28.50 12.19
CA LEU A 61 -3.74 28.89 10.99
C LEU A 61 -2.41 29.56 11.35
N VAL A 62 -2.37 30.34 12.43
CA VAL A 62 -1.12 30.94 12.95
C VAL A 62 -0.18 29.84 13.45
N GLU A 63 -0.70 28.86 14.19
CA GLU A 63 0.07 27.71 14.66
C GLU A 63 0.67 26.90 13.51
N VAL A 64 -0.15 26.58 12.50
CA VAL A 64 0.30 25.89 11.27
C VAL A 64 1.39 26.68 10.55
N ALA A 65 1.23 28.00 10.41
CA ALA A 65 2.24 28.83 9.77
C ALA A 65 3.57 28.89 10.55
N ASN A 66 3.55 28.70 11.87
CA ASN A 66 4.78 28.63 12.68
C ASN A 66 5.56 27.32 12.44
N HIS A 67 4.91 26.27 11.92
CA HIS A 67 5.59 25.04 11.51
C HIS A 67 6.19 25.12 10.10
N ILE A 68 5.89 26.17 9.32
CA ILE A 68 6.48 26.37 8.00
C ILE A 68 7.89 26.97 8.17
N PRO A 69 8.94 26.33 7.63
CA PRO A 69 10.28 26.88 7.66
C PRO A 69 10.36 28.27 7.03
N ALA A 70 11.20 29.15 7.61
CA ALA A 70 11.48 30.44 7.02
C ALA A 70 12.33 30.28 5.73
N GLY A 71 12.08 31.14 4.75
CA GLY A 71 12.80 31.17 3.48
C GLY A 71 12.01 30.53 2.34
N THR A 72 12.62 30.50 1.15
CA THR A 72 12.01 29.91 -0.04
C THR A 72 12.42 28.44 -0.16
N PRO A 73 11.48 27.52 -0.42
CA PRO A 73 11.82 26.13 -0.68
C PRO A 73 12.68 26.02 -1.95
N LYS A 74 13.68 25.14 -1.93
CA LYS A 74 14.50 24.78 -3.10
C LYS A 74 13.71 24.01 -4.14
N HIS A 75 12.87 23.10 -3.65
CA HIS A 75 12.07 22.23 -4.48
C HIS A 75 10.70 22.00 -3.84
N VAL A 76 9.67 21.97 -4.67
CA VAL A 76 8.29 21.65 -4.26
C VAL A 76 7.76 20.61 -5.23
N GLN A 77 7.29 19.49 -4.69
CA GLN A 77 6.76 18.39 -5.50
C GLN A 77 5.44 17.86 -4.95
N LEU A 78 4.50 17.54 -5.84
CA LEU A 78 3.29 16.81 -5.48
C LEU A 78 3.63 15.33 -5.28
N ILE A 79 3.50 14.83 -4.05
CA ILE A 79 3.86 13.45 -3.67
C ILE A 79 2.65 12.52 -3.58
N GLY A 80 1.44 13.08 -3.57
CA GLY A 80 0.20 12.31 -3.57
C GLY A 80 -1.03 13.18 -3.76
N PHE A 81 -2.08 12.58 -4.29
CA PHE A 81 -3.40 13.18 -4.35
C PHE A 81 -4.47 12.11 -4.15
N ASN A 82 -5.64 12.52 -3.67
CA ASN A 82 -6.81 11.68 -3.58
C ASN A 82 -8.06 12.49 -3.92
N THR A 83 -8.95 11.90 -4.72
CA THR A 83 -10.24 12.49 -5.10
C THR A 83 -11.35 11.58 -4.64
N LEU A 84 -12.19 12.06 -3.73
CA LEU A 84 -13.31 11.31 -3.18
C LEU A 84 -14.63 11.95 -3.62
N HIS A 85 -15.37 11.24 -4.47
CA HIS A 85 -16.73 11.62 -4.85
C HIS A 85 -17.70 11.25 -3.73
N GLN A 86 -18.41 12.24 -3.21
CA GLN A 86 -19.44 12.07 -2.19
C GLN A 86 -20.79 12.53 -2.74
N LYS A 87 -21.89 12.14 -2.08
CA LYS A 87 -23.25 12.57 -2.50
C LYS A 87 -23.42 14.09 -2.49
N THR A 88 -22.66 14.78 -1.63
CA THR A 88 -22.79 16.21 -1.33
C THR A 88 -21.75 17.07 -2.03
N GLY A 89 -20.85 16.49 -2.83
CA GLY A 89 -19.73 17.20 -3.46
C GLY A 89 -18.53 16.31 -3.76
N VAL A 90 -17.43 16.93 -4.15
CA VAL A 90 -16.15 16.23 -4.39
C VAL A 90 -15.12 16.76 -3.41
N GLN A 91 -14.47 15.86 -2.69
CA GLN A 91 -13.35 16.19 -1.82
C GLN A 91 -12.03 15.89 -2.54
N TYR A 92 -11.13 16.85 -2.53
CA TYR A 92 -9.78 16.71 -3.04
C TYR A 92 -8.81 16.78 -1.87
N SER A 93 -7.75 15.98 -1.92
CA SER A 93 -6.68 16.03 -0.93
C SER A 93 -5.36 15.93 -1.67
N PHE A 94 -4.48 16.88 -1.43
CA PHE A 94 -3.17 16.97 -2.06
C PHE A 94 -2.09 16.96 -1.00
N ALA A 95 -1.02 16.21 -1.24
CA ALA A 95 0.15 16.14 -0.39
C ALA A 95 1.37 16.62 -1.18
N TYR A 96 2.05 17.63 -0.65
CA TYR A 96 3.23 18.25 -1.23
C TYR A 96 4.41 18.06 -0.31
N GLU A 97 5.57 17.79 -0.90
CA GLU A 97 6.84 17.81 -0.20
C GLU A 97 7.63 19.06 -0.61
N TYR A 98 8.17 19.74 0.40
CA TYR A 98 8.99 20.93 0.28
C TYR A 98 10.39 20.64 0.82
N GLU A 99 11.40 20.95 0.02
CA GLU A 99 12.80 20.89 0.40
C GLU A 99 13.29 22.29 0.78
N TYR A 100 13.83 22.44 1.99
CA TYR A 100 14.55 23.64 2.44
C TYR A 100 16.04 23.34 2.61
N ASP A 101 16.83 24.34 3.02
CA ASP A 101 18.27 24.17 3.21
C ASP A 101 18.61 23.06 4.22
N ASP A 102 17.98 23.08 5.39
CA ASP A 102 18.33 22.21 6.53
C ASP A 102 17.21 21.27 6.97
N GLN A 103 16.05 21.31 6.31
CA GLN A 103 14.89 20.50 6.69
C GLN A 103 13.94 20.24 5.52
N TRP A 104 13.08 19.25 5.69
CA TRP A 104 12.01 18.92 4.77
C TRP A 104 10.66 19.26 5.42
N MET A 105 9.62 19.40 4.62
CA MET A 105 8.28 19.63 5.11
C MET A 105 7.26 18.97 4.19
N VAL A 106 6.30 18.26 4.77
CA VAL A 106 5.15 17.75 4.04
C VAL A 106 3.93 18.59 4.40
N ALA A 107 3.31 19.19 3.39
CA ALA A 107 2.06 19.92 3.54
C ALA A 107 0.93 19.16 2.86
N GLN A 108 -0.19 19.04 3.55
CA GLN A 108 -1.42 18.46 3.02
C GLN A 108 -2.51 19.52 2.98
N VAL A 109 -3.14 19.69 1.82
CA VAL A 109 -4.26 20.62 1.64
C VAL A 109 -5.47 19.83 1.19
N MET A 110 -6.57 20.02 1.90
CA MET A 110 -7.85 19.40 1.60
C MET A 110 -8.82 20.46 1.11
N PHE A 111 -9.45 20.18 -0.03
CA PHE A 111 -10.50 21.00 -0.59
C PHE A 111 -11.82 20.25 -0.62
N TYR A 112 -12.90 20.98 -0.52
CA TYR A 112 -14.25 20.49 -0.73
C TYR A 112 -14.95 21.34 -1.78
N ARG A 113 -15.40 20.70 -2.86
CA ARG A 113 -16.17 21.38 -3.91
C ARG A 113 -17.66 21.28 -3.60
N LYS A 114 -18.27 22.41 -3.24
CA LYS A 114 -19.70 22.54 -2.92
C LYS A 114 -20.33 23.64 -3.76
N ALA A 115 -21.44 23.35 -4.42
CA ALA A 115 -22.17 24.31 -5.27
C ALA A 115 -21.28 25.06 -6.30
N GLY A 116 -20.28 24.36 -6.86
CA GLY A 116 -19.35 24.91 -7.85
C GLY A 116 -18.15 25.68 -7.27
N GLN A 117 -18.14 25.99 -5.97
CA GLN A 117 -17.02 26.64 -5.30
C GLN A 117 -16.07 25.62 -4.67
N LEU A 118 -14.76 25.87 -4.78
CA LEU A 118 -13.73 25.10 -4.10
C LEU A 118 -13.40 25.78 -2.77
N LEU A 119 -13.69 25.10 -1.67
CA LEU A 119 -13.48 25.62 -0.32
C LEU A 119 -12.36 24.83 0.35
N ILE A 120 -11.52 25.51 1.13
CA ILE A 120 -10.48 24.88 1.94
C ILE A 120 -11.16 24.19 3.12
N ALA A 121 -11.05 22.87 3.16
CA ALA A 121 -11.59 22.03 4.21
C ALA A 121 -10.57 21.74 5.32
N GLY A 122 -9.27 21.87 5.02
CA GLY A 122 -8.22 21.69 6.00
C GLY A 122 -6.83 21.87 5.42
N VAL A 123 -5.89 22.23 6.29
CA VAL A 123 -4.46 22.32 5.97
C VAL A 123 -3.69 21.66 7.12
N HIS A 124 -2.70 20.85 6.78
CA HIS A 124 -1.81 20.22 7.74
C HIS A 124 -0.37 20.37 7.26
N VAL A 125 0.54 20.67 8.18
CA VAL A 125 1.97 20.84 7.88
C VAL A 125 2.79 20.02 8.87
N ASN A 126 3.68 19.19 8.35
CA ASN A 126 4.58 18.35 9.12
C ASN A 126 6.03 18.68 8.76
N PRO A 127 6.82 19.22 9.69
CA PRO A 127 8.27 19.26 9.55
C PRO A 127 8.84 17.84 9.52
N MET A 128 9.81 17.61 8.64
CA MET A 128 10.46 16.33 8.41
C MET A 128 11.98 16.49 8.39
N ALA A 129 12.70 15.53 8.96
CA ALA A 129 14.16 15.54 8.94
C ALA A 129 14.74 15.11 7.58
N GLN A 130 13.95 14.36 6.79
CA GLN A 130 14.36 13.76 5.52
C GLN A 130 13.15 13.70 4.60
N SER A 131 13.38 13.51 3.29
CA SER A 131 12.29 13.30 2.34
C SER A 131 11.52 12.01 2.62
N GLU A 132 10.22 12.02 2.33
CA GLU A 132 9.31 10.87 2.37
C GLU A 132 9.84 9.71 1.52
N ARG A 133 10.49 10.03 0.38
CA ARG A 133 11.15 9.02 -0.45
C ARG A 133 12.28 8.30 0.30
N ALA A 134 13.08 9.04 1.07
CA ALA A 134 14.15 8.44 1.87
C ALA A 134 13.58 7.64 3.05
N VAL A 135 12.55 8.17 3.72
CA VAL A 135 11.88 7.50 4.84
C VAL A 135 11.25 6.17 4.41
N HIS A 136 10.62 6.13 3.24
CA HIS A 136 9.95 4.96 2.69
C HIS A 136 10.82 4.09 1.79
N ALA A 137 12.12 4.41 1.66
CA ALA A 137 13.04 3.59 0.88
C ALA A 137 13.15 2.17 1.45
N PHE A 138 13.20 1.18 0.55
CA PHE A 138 13.46 -0.19 0.97
C PHE A 138 14.89 -0.31 1.48
N SER A 139 15.03 -0.57 2.78
CA SER A 139 16.31 -0.87 3.43
C SER A 139 16.12 -1.98 4.45
N LEU A 140 17.18 -2.77 4.63
CA LEU A 140 17.30 -3.77 5.70
C LEU A 140 17.94 -3.18 6.97
N ALA A 141 18.60 -2.03 6.86
CA ALA A 141 19.25 -1.39 8.01
C ALA A 141 18.20 -0.93 9.03
N GLY A 142 18.45 -1.21 10.31
CA GLY A 142 17.55 -0.83 11.41
C GLY A 142 16.21 -1.58 11.44
N LYS A 143 16.01 -2.63 10.62
CA LYS A 143 14.76 -3.41 10.63
C LYS A 143 14.79 -4.52 11.68
N GLY A 144 13.70 -4.62 12.45
CA GLY A 144 13.56 -5.62 13.50
C GLY A 144 13.30 -7.05 12.97
N PRO A 145 13.36 -8.07 13.85
CA PRO A 145 13.20 -9.49 13.46
C PRO A 145 11.91 -9.80 12.69
N LEU A 146 10.82 -9.10 13.03
CA LEU A 146 9.53 -9.26 12.35
C LEU A 146 9.59 -8.89 10.86
N HIS A 147 10.35 -7.87 10.48
CA HIS A 147 10.51 -7.47 9.08
C HIS A 147 11.22 -8.57 8.30
N LEU A 148 12.28 -9.13 8.89
CA LEU A 148 13.06 -10.21 8.28
C LEU A 148 12.23 -11.49 8.18
N LEU A 149 11.42 -11.81 9.20
CA LEU A 149 10.49 -12.94 9.16
C LEU A 149 9.47 -12.78 8.03
N MET A 150 8.80 -11.62 7.94
CA MET A 150 7.82 -11.35 6.88
C MET A 150 8.48 -11.39 5.50
N LEU A 151 9.68 -10.82 5.34
CA LEU A 151 10.45 -10.90 4.10
C LEU A 151 10.76 -12.35 3.73
N GLY A 152 11.25 -13.15 4.67
CA GLY A 152 11.51 -14.57 4.46
C GLY A 152 10.24 -15.33 4.06
N LEU A 153 9.13 -15.14 4.78
CA LEU A 153 7.85 -15.78 4.47
C LEU A 153 7.31 -15.36 3.09
N SER A 154 7.51 -14.11 2.68
CA SER A 154 7.09 -13.62 1.37
C SER A 154 7.79 -14.32 0.20
N VAL A 155 8.95 -14.94 0.45
CA VAL A 155 9.67 -15.76 -0.52
C VAL A 155 9.31 -17.24 -0.35
N LEU A 156 9.32 -17.74 0.88
CA LEU A 156 9.13 -19.15 1.18
C LEU A 156 7.71 -19.65 0.85
N VAL A 157 6.67 -18.84 1.10
CA VAL A 157 5.28 -19.24 0.85
C VAL A 157 4.99 -19.44 -0.65
N PRO A 158 5.35 -18.50 -1.56
CA PRO A 158 5.22 -18.73 -2.99
C PRO A 158 6.00 -19.95 -3.48
N LEU A 159 7.24 -20.13 -3.01
CA LEU A 159 8.04 -21.31 -3.38
C LEU A 159 7.37 -22.62 -2.94
N PHE A 160 6.82 -22.64 -1.72
CA PHE A 160 6.06 -23.78 -1.21
C PHE A 160 4.81 -24.07 -2.04
N ILE A 161 4.04 -23.03 -2.41
CA ILE A 161 2.85 -23.17 -3.28
C ILE A 161 3.25 -23.70 -4.66
N LEU A 162 4.25 -23.11 -5.31
CA LEU A 162 4.73 -23.53 -6.64
C LEU A 162 5.22 -24.98 -6.62
N THR A 163 6.00 -25.36 -5.61
CA THR A 163 6.44 -26.75 -5.41
C THR A 163 5.24 -27.68 -5.26
N THR A 164 4.25 -27.28 -4.48
CA THR A 164 3.03 -28.08 -4.26
C THR A 164 2.19 -28.21 -5.52
N LEU A 165 2.09 -27.16 -6.35
CA LEU A 165 1.42 -27.21 -7.65
C LEU A 165 2.13 -28.19 -8.59
N VAL A 166 3.47 -28.20 -8.62
CA VAL A 166 4.25 -29.17 -9.41
C VAL A 166 4.01 -30.61 -8.91
N ILE A 167 3.97 -30.82 -7.58
CA ILE A 167 3.62 -32.12 -7.00
C ILE A 167 2.19 -32.53 -7.37
N CYS A 168 1.24 -31.60 -7.33
CA CYS A 168 -0.16 -31.83 -7.74
C CYS A 168 -0.24 -32.23 -9.21
N TYR A 169 0.50 -31.55 -10.07
CA TYR A 169 0.59 -31.89 -11.49
C TYR A 169 1.05 -33.33 -11.70
N ARG A 170 2.09 -33.77 -10.98
CA ARG A 170 2.63 -35.14 -11.07
C ARG A 170 1.80 -36.21 -10.36
N THR A 171 0.90 -35.82 -9.45
CA THR A 171 0.10 -36.79 -8.68
C THR A 171 -1.16 -37.19 -9.46
N PRO A 172 -1.49 -38.49 -9.56
CA PRO A 172 -2.76 -38.95 -10.11
C PRO A 172 -3.87 -38.68 -9.09
N VAL A 173 -4.49 -37.50 -9.18
CA VAL A 173 -5.59 -37.10 -8.29
C VAL A 173 -6.91 -37.70 -8.80
N PRO A 174 -7.65 -38.48 -7.98
CA PRO A 174 -8.76 -39.29 -8.46
C PRO A 174 -9.98 -38.49 -8.93
N LYS A 175 -10.26 -37.31 -8.36
CA LYS A 175 -11.38 -36.44 -8.74
C LYS A 175 -11.04 -34.96 -8.60
N ARG A 176 -11.58 -34.13 -9.52
CA ARG A 176 -11.57 -32.65 -9.47
C ARG A 176 -10.17 -32.02 -9.37
N LYS A 177 -9.20 -32.54 -10.12
CA LYS A 177 -7.80 -32.05 -10.12
C LYS A 177 -7.67 -30.55 -10.40
N ALA A 178 -8.54 -29.98 -11.26
CA ALA A 178 -8.55 -28.55 -11.55
C ALA A 178 -8.85 -27.67 -10.31
N LEU A 179 -9.82 -28.08 -9.48
CA LEU A 179 -10.14 -27.35 -8.25
C LEU A 179 -8.99 -27.38 -7.24
N TRP A 180 -8.19 -28.44 -7.25
CA TRP A 180 -6.98 -28.49 -6.41
C TRP A 180 -5.94 -27.47 -6.84
N TYR A 181 -5.73 -27.21 -8.13
CA TYR A 181 -4.82 -26.14 -8.55
C TYR A 181 -5.26 -24.78 -8.03
N LEU A 182 -6.53 -24.43 -8.19
CA LEU A 182 -7.08 -23.17 -7.69
C LEU A 182 -6.95 -23.07 -6.17
N PHE A 183 -7.28 -24.14 -5.46
CA PHE A 183 -7.22 -24.16 -4.00
C PHE A 183 -5.77 -24.07 -3.47
N ILE A 184 -4.80 -24.72 -4.13
CA ILE A 184 -3.37 -24.64 -3.76
C ILE A 184 -2.80 -23.26 -4.09
N ALA A 185 -3.20 -22.66 -5.21
CA ALA A 185 -2.67 -21.39 -5.69
C ALA A 185 -3.08 -20.19 -4.82
N VAL A 186 -4.08 -20.33 -3.94
CA VAL A 186 -4.63 -19.24 -3.16
C VAL A 186 -4.30 -19.43 -1.67
N GLY A 187 -3.68 -18.41 -1.09
CA GLY A 187 -3.52 -18.28 0.36
C GLY A 187 -4.78 -17.68 1.01
N LEU A 188 -5.02 -18.08 2.26
CA LEU A 188 -6.10 -17.60 3.13
C LEU A 188 -5.50 -16.94 4.36
N VAL A 189 -6.23 -16.00 4.99
CA VAL A 189 -5.73 -15.20 6.12
C VAL A 189 -4.47 -14.43 5.74
N GLN A 190 -4.62 -13.15 5.42
CA GLN A 190 -3.52 -12.29 4.99
C GLN A 190 -2.95 -11.51 6.19
N PHE A 191 -1.63 -11.50 6.28
CA PHE A 191 -0.83 -10.64 7.15
C PHE A 191 -0.15 -9.61 6.27
N THR A 192 -0.34 -8.33 6.58
CA THR A 192 0.28 -7.21 5.87
C THR A 192 1.18 -6.46 6.83
N LEU A 193 2.45 -6.32 6.50
CA LEU A 193 3.44 -5.55 7.23
C LEU A 193 3.71 -4.23 6.52
N ASN A 194 3.58 -3.11 7.23
CA ASN A 194 4.13 -1.84 6.80
C ASN A 194 5.65 -1.86 6.99
N TRP A 195 6.41 -1.83 5.89
CA TRP A 195 7.87 -1.94 5.92
C TRP A 195 8.55 -0.76 6.64
N THR A 196 7.89 0.40 6.69
CA THR A 196 8.47 1.60 7.33
C THR A 196 8.29 1.54 8.85
N SER A 197 7.05 1.33 9.31
CA SER A 197 6.71 1.40 10.74
C SER A 197 6.76 0.05 11.46
N GLY A 198 6.75 -1.06 10.74
CA GLY A 198 6.59 -2.40 11.31
C GLY A 198 5.17 -2.74 11.76
N ALA A 199 4.18 -1.87 11.47
CA ALA A 199 2.79 -2.14 11.81
C ALA A 199 2.26 -3.36 11.04
N ILE A 200 1.57 -4.26 11.74
CA ILE A 200 0.92 -5.42 11.16
C ILE A 200 -0.58 -5.17 11.07
N ASN A 201 -1.16 -5.54 9.93
CA ASN A 201 -2.59 -5.74 9.77
C ASN A 201 -2.87 -7.22 9.47
N VAL A 202 -3.95 -7.76 10.02
CA VAL A 202 -4.40 -9.14 9.76
C VAL A 202 -5.80 -9.09 9.20
N GLN A 203 -5.98 -9.71 8.03
CA GLN A 203 -7.27 -9.87 7.38
C GLN A 203 -7.62 -11.35 7.28
N LEU A 204 -8.57 -11.80 8.11
CA LEU A 204 -8.94 -13.20 8.23
C LEU A 204 -9.54 -13.77 6.92
N LEU A 205 -10.35 -12.96 6.24
CA LEU A 205 -10.95 -13.32 4.95
C LEU A 205 -10.33 -12.45 3.84
N ALA A 206 -9.22 -12.96 3.30
CA ALA A 206 -8.53 -12.41 2.15
C ALA A 206 -7.94 -13.56 1.32
N PHE A 207 -7.87 -13.36 0.01
CA PHE A 207 -7.33 -14.32 -0.93
C PHE A 207 -6.11 -13.72 -1.61
N LEU A 208 -4.97 -14.39 -1.50
CA LEU A 208 -3.73 -13.94 -2.11
C LEU A 208 -3.17 -15.03 -3.01
N VAL A 209 -3.09 -14.73 -4.30
CA VAL A 209 -2.51 -15.65 -5.30
C VAL A 209 -1.03 -15.84 -5.00
N LEU A 210 -0.58 -17.10 -5.00
CA LEU A 210 0.75 -17.54 -4.54
C LEU A 210 1.08 -17.20 -3.08
N GLY A 211 0.10 -16.78 -2.29
CA GLY A 211 0.24 -16.61 -0.84
C GLY A 211 1.22 -15.52 -0.39
N ALA A 212 1.75 -14.70 -1.28
CA ALA A 212 2.51 -13.50 -0.92
C ALA A 212 2.43 -12.43 -2.01
N GLY A 213 2.71 -11.19 -1.62
CA GLY A 213 2.75 -10.06 -2.53
C GLY A 213 3.31 -8.82 -1.85
N PHE A 214 3.55 -7.77 -2.62
CA PHE A 214 3.91 -6.47 -2.10
C PHE A 214 3.15 -5.39 -2.86
N MET A 215 2.93 -4.26 -2.19
CA MET A 215 2.28 -3.09 -2.78
C MET A 215 2.97 -1.83 -2.29
N GLN A 216 3.23 -0.90 -3.21
CA GLN A 216 3.68 0.44 -2.89
C GLN A 216 2.96 1.40 -3.83
N GLY A 217 2.14 2.31 -3.29
CA GLY A 217 1.28 3.18 -4.10
C GLY A 217 2.08 4.25 -4.86
N SER A 218 3.13 4.76 -4.23
CA SER A 218 4.10 5.69 -4.81
C SER A 218 5.45 5.56 -4.09
N ALA A 219 6.51 6.16 -4.66
CA ALA A 219 7.83 6.22 -4.03
C ALA A 219 7.84 6.95 -2.66
N TYR A 220 6.76 7.66 -2.32
CA TYR A 220 6.58 8.43 -1.08
C TYR A 220 5.59 7.75 -0.12
N THR A 221 5.26 6.48 -0.35
CA THR A 221 4.38 5.71 0.54
C THR A 221 5.10 4.45 1.02
N PRO A 222 4.74 3.94 2.22
CA PRO A 222 5.33 2.72 2.73
C PRO A 222 5.13 1.54 1.78
N LEU A 223 6.18 0.75 1.59
CA LEU A 223 6.06 -0.59 1.02
C LEU A 223 5.26 -1.47 1.99
N LEU A 224 4.18 -2.07 1.51
CA LEU A 224 3.38 -3.03 2.24
C LEU A 224 3.74 -4.44 1.77
N LEU A 225 4.20 -5.28 2.68
CA LEU A 225 4.54 -6.67 2.41
C LEU A 225 3.43 -7.59 2.91
N SER A 226 2.87 -8.41 2.04
CA SER A 226 1.74 -9.28 2.34
C SER A 226 2.11 -10.75 2.23
N VAL A 227 1.65 -11.55 3.19
CA VAL A 227 1.77 -13.02 3.20
C VAL A 227 0.44 -13.61 3.63
N ALA A 228 0.00 -14.70 3.01
CA ALA A 228 -1.19 -15.43 3.39
C ALA A 228 -0.87 -16.91 3.66
N LEU A 229 -1.66 -17.55 4.51
CA LEU A 229 -1.45 -18.96 4.86
C LEU A 229 -1.81 -19.86 3.66
N PRO A 230 -0.90 -20.74 3.20
CA PRO A 230 -1.11 -21.61 2.04
C PRO A 230 -1.95 -22.85 2.41
N VAL A 231 -3.15 -22.64 2.95
CA VAL A 231 -4.00 -23.72 3.50
C VAL A 231 -4.27 -24.81 2.47
N GLY A 232 -4.59 -24.45 1.22
CA GLY A 232 -4.87 -25.44 0.19
C GLY A 232 -3.67 -26.30 -0.18
N ALA A 233 -2.46 -25.72 -0.17
CA ALA A 233 -1.22 -26.45 -0.38
C ALA A 233 -0.97 -27.47 0.75
N VAL A 234 -1.14 -27.05 2.01
CA VAL A 234 -0.98 -27.93 3.18
C VAL A 234 -1.99 -29.09 3.13
N VAL A 235 -3.27 -28.79 2.91
CA VAL A 235 -4.33 -29.81 2.85
C VAL A 235 -4.10 -30.79 1.70
N PHE A 236 -3.68 -30.31 0.53
CA PHE A 236 -3.34 -31.17 -0.59
C PHE A 236 -2.23 -32.16 -0.25
N LEU A 237 -1.12 -31.69 0.35
CA LEU A 237 0.01 -32.55 0.69
C LEU A 237 -0.35 -33.62 1.74
N LEU A 238 -1.20 -33.27 2.71
CA LEU A 238 -1.72 -34.23 3.70
C LEU A 238 -2.58 -35.30 3.01
N LYS A 239 -3.50 -34.90 2.13
CA LYS A 239 -4.41 -35.82 1.44
C LYS A 239 -3.71 -36.67 0.38
N ARG A 240 -2.67 -36.15 -0.26
CA ARG A 240 -1.84 -36.89 -1.21
C ARG A 240 -1.31 -38.20 -0.62
N ARG A 241 -0.96 -38.23 0.67
CA ARG A 241 -0.44 -39.43 1.33
C ARG A 241 -1.43 -40.60 1.28
N SER A 242 -2.73 -40.34 1.46
CA SER A 242 -3.74 -41.41 1.42
C SER A 242 -4.03 -41.91 -0.01
N TRP A 243 -3.95 -41.05 -1.02
CA TRP A 243 -4.12 -41.46 -2.41
C TRP A 243 -3.01 -42.38 -2.91
N LEU A 244 -1.79 -42.19 -2.40
CA LEU A 244 -0.64 -43.03 -2.75
C LEU A 244 -0.60 -44.35 -1.94
N ALA A 245 -1.23 -44.40 -0.77
CA ALA A 245 -1.30 -45.60 0.08
C ALA A 245 -2.43 -46.57 -0.30
N ALA A 246 -3.39 -46.13 -1.12
CA ALA A 246 -4.55 -46.92 -1.51
C ALA A 246 -4.34 -48.13 -2.48
N PRO A 247 -3.18 -48.39 -3.15
CA PRO A 247 -3.12 -49.47 -4.12
C PRO A 247 -2.77 -50.87 -3.55
N ALA A 248 -2.55 -51.04 -2.23
CA ALA A 248 -2.08 -52.33 -1.69
C ALA A 248 -3.18 -53.32 -1.21
N SER A 249 -4.41 -52.86 -0.91
CA SER A 249 -5.44 -53.74 -0.32
C SER A 249 -6.43 -54.36 -1.33
N ALA A 250 -6.39 -53.96 -2.60
CA ALA A 250 -7.35 -54.44 -3.60
C ALA A 250 -6.91 -55.72 -4.36
N ALA A 251 -5.67 -56.20 -4.16
CA ALA A 251 -5.10 -57.29 -4.96
C ALA A 251 -5.13 -58.68 -4.29
N VAL A 252 -5.74 -58.85 -3.10
CA VAL A 252 -5.65 -60.10 -2.31
C VAL A 252 -6.96 -60.93 -2.31
N GLN A 253 -8.07 -60.45 -2.88
CA GLN A 253 -9.38 -61.09 -2.69
C GLN A 253 -9.89 -62.01 -3.80
N ASP A 254 -9.16 -62.23 -4.91
CA ASP A 254 -9.58 -63.17 -5.95
C ASP A 254 -8.73 -64.46 -5.93
N VAL A 255 -8.98 -65.34 -4.96
CA VAL A 255 -8.66 -66.77 -5.08
C VAL A 255 -9.99 -67.52 -5.02
N PRO A 256 -10.51 -68.04 -6.15
CA PRO A 256 -11.75 -68.82 -6.12
C PRO A 256 -11.47 -70.16 -5.44
N ALA A 257 -12.23 -70.44 -4.39
CA ALA A 257 -12.29 -71.76 -3.77
C ALA A 257 -12.90 -72.74 -4.79
N GLN A 258 -12.10 -73.71 -5.24
CA GLN A 258 -12.60 -74.84 -6.02
C GLN A 258 -13.22 -75.87 -5.08
N GLY A 259 -14.48 -76.22 -5.34
CA GLY A 259 -15.22 -77.33 -4.74
C GLY A 259 -16.23 -77.85 -5.75
#